data_AF-A0A2G9NLE1-F1
#
_entry.id   AF-A0A2G9NLE1-F1
#
_cell.length_a   1.000
_cell.length_b   1.000
_cell.length_c   1.000
_cell.angle_alpha   90.00
_cell.angle_beta   90.00
_cell.angle_gamma   90.00
#
_symmetry.space_group_name_H-M   'P 1'
#
loop_
_entity.id
_entity.type
_entity.pdbx_description
1 polymer ?
#
loop_
_entity_poly.entity_id
_entity_poly.type
_entity_poly.pdbx_seq_one_letter_code
_entity_poly.pdbx_strand_id
1 'polypeptide(L)'
;FGSYSKGSETKESDVDLMIVTDKKNKENDIYGLRHLYNLDFAPVFVKWQEFPKIKIENPELWRSLKNFSIVFRGDDLYYYWMYKNEKN
;
A
#
# COMPACT_ATOMS: atom_id res chain seq x y z
N PHE A 1 2.85 2.12 3.01
CA PHE A 1 2.02 2.94 3.92
C PHE A 1 2.61 2.72 5.32
N GLY A 2 1.84 2.93 6.40
CA GLY A 2 2.35 2.57 7.74
C GLY A 2 3.29 3.60 8.34
N SER A 3 4.19 3.12 9.21
CA SER A 3 5.12 3.96 9.99
C SER A 3 6.22 4.57 9.11
N TYR A 4 6.82 3.79 8.22
CA TYR A 4 7.86 4.25 7.29
C TYR A 4 7.39 5.38 6.37
N SER A 5 6.13 5.36 5.93
CA SER A 5 5.61 6.44 5.08
C SER A 5 5.22 7.70 5.87
N LYS A 6 5.20 7.62 7.21
CA LYS A 6 4.92 8.71 8.13
C LYS A 6 6.20 9.26 8.80
N GLY A 7 7.35 8.60 8.64
CA GLY A 7 8.60 8.92 9.34
C GLY A 7 8.54 8.63 10.84
N SER A 8 7.68 7.70 11.25
CA SER A 8 7.47 7.31 12.66
C SER A 8 7.89 5.86 12.93
N GLU A 9 8.70 5.28 12.06
CA GLU A 9 9.25 3.94 12.19
C GLU A 9 10.26 3.83 13.34
N THR A 10 10.35 2.63 13.89
CA THR A 10 11.38 2.22 14.84
C THR A 10 12.27 1.17 14.20
N LYS A 11 13.38 0.80 14.86
CA LYS A 11 14.26 -0.28 14.40
C LYS A 11 13.57 -1.65 14.31
N GLU A 12 12.42 -1.81 14.97
CA GLU A 12 11.63 -3.04 15.00
C GLU A 12 10.41 -2.96 14.07
N SER A 13 10.21 -1.83 13.38
CA SER A 13 9.09 -1.66 12.47
C SER A 13 9.29 -2.45 11.18
N ASP A 14 8.21 -3.08 10.73
CA ASP A 14 8.07 -3.65 9.40
C ASP A 14 7.69 -2.57 8.38
N VAL A 15 7.85 -2.91 7.11
CA VAL A 15 7.49 -2.10 5.96
C VAL A 15 6.15 -2.57 5.42
N ASP A 16 5.10 -1.82 5.74
CA ASP A 16 3.75 -1.99 5.21
C ASP A 16 3.69 -1.68 3.70
N LEU A 17 3.47 -2.71 2.88
CA LEU A 17 3.46 -2.58 1.42
C LEU A 17 2.14 -3.06 0.83
N MET A 18 1.40 -2.20 0.15
CA MET A 18 0.20 -2.61 -0.58
C MET A 18 0.53 -2.76 -2.07
N ILE A 19 0.18 -3.91 -2.64
CA ILE A 19 0.40 -4.22 -4.05
C ILE A 19 -0.95 -4.46 -4.70
N VAL A 20 -1.35 -3.51 -5.55
CA VAL A 20 -2.59 -3.61 -6.32
C VAL A 20 -2.28 -4.27 -7.67
N THR A 21 -2.70 -5.52 -7.86
CA THR A 21 -2.36 -6.32 -9.05
C THR A 21 -3.35 -7.46 -9.28
N ASP A 22 -3.60 -7.80 -10.55
CA ASP A 22 -4.31 -9.04 -10.94
C ASP A 22 -3.39 -10.26 -11.08
N LYS A 23 -2.07 -10.02 -11.15
CA LYS A 23 -1.09 -11.10 -11.31
C LYS A 23 -0.92 -11.86 -9.99
N LYS A 24 -1.09 -13.18 -10.04
CA LYS A 24 -0.72 -14.06 -8.92
C LYS A 24 0.78 -14.02 -8.70
N ASN A 25 1.17 -14.08 -7.42
CA ASN A 25 2.48 -14.51 -6.95
C ASN A 25 3.68 -13.60 -7.26
N LYS A 26 3.81 -12.52 -6.47
CA LYS A 26 5.09 -11.79 -6.29
C LYS A 26 5.63 -11.85 -4.85
N GLU A 27 5.05 -12.71 -4.01
CA GLU A 27 5.47 -12.88 -2.61
C GLU A 27 6.96 -13.24 -2.51
N ASN A 28 7.43 -14.16 -3.37
CA ASN A 28 8.83 -14.59 -3.39
C ASN A 28 9.82 -13.44 -3.67
N ASP A 29 9.46 -12.49 -4.53
CA ASP A 29 10.32 -11.33 -4.84
C ASP A 29 10.48 -10.45 -3.60
N ILE A 30 9.40 -10.29 -2.81
CA ILE A 30 9.38 -9.45 -1.60
C ILE A 30 10.14 -10.13 -0.46
N TYR A 31 10.00 -11.46 -0.32
CA TYR A 31 10.83 -12.22 0.61
C TYR A 31 12.32 -12.08 0.30
N GLY A 32 12.70 -11.95 -0.98
CA GLY A 32 14.07 -11.63 -1.37
C GLY A 32 14.57 -10.29 -0.81
N LEU A 33 13.72 -9.25 -0.82
CA LEU A 33 14.05 -7.92 -0.32
C LEU A 33 14.37 -7.92 1.18
N ARG A 34 13.70 -8.78 1.95
CA ARG A 34 13.98 -8.95 3.39
C ARG A 34 15.45 -9.25 3.65
N HIS A 35 16.03 -10.18 2.88
CA HIS A 35 17.42 -10.58 3.02
C HIS A 35 18.41 -9.50 2.57
N LEU A 36 18.07 -8.73 1.54
CA LEU A 36 18.95 -7.67 1.03
C LEU A 36 19.03 -6.46 1.95
N TYR A 37 17.90 -6.04 2.54
CA TYR A 37 17.82 -4.79 3.29
C TYR A 37 17.76 -4.99 4.81
N ASN A 38 17.67 -6.24 5.28
CA ASN A 38 17.45 -6.56 6.69
C ASN A 38 16.23 -5.82 7.27
N LEU A 39 15.17 -5.73 6.46
CA LEU A 39 13.89 -5.12 6.81
C LEU A 39 12.80 -6.16 6.65
N ASP A 40 11.89 -6.24 7.62
CA ASP A 40 10.71 -7.08 7.49
C ASP A 40 9.68 -6.35 6.63
N PHE A 41 9.18 -7.01 5.59
CA PHE A 41 8.14 -6.47 4.72
C PHE A 41 6.83 -7.19 5.00
N ALA A 42 5.75 -6.43 5.16
CA ALA A 42 4.39 -6.92 5.33
C ALA A 42 3.56 -6.60 4.07
N PRO A 43 3.65 -7.43 3.01
CA PRO A 43 2.94 -7.18 1.78
C PRO A 43 1.46 -7.56 1.88
N VAL A 44 0.58 -6.66 1.43
CA VAL A 44 -0.85 -6.90 1.24
C VAL A 44 -1.16 -6.86 -0.24
N PHE A 45 -1.60 -7.98 -0.79
CA PHE A 45 -1.99 -8.10 -2.20
C PHE A 45 -3.48 -7.86 -2.37
N VAL A 46 -3.83 -6.90 -3.23
CA VAL A 46 -5.21 -6.52 -3.51
C VAL A 46 -5.41 -6.56 -5.02
N LYS A 47 -6.52 -7.12 -5.50
CA LYS A 47 -6.87 -7.01 -6.93
C LYS A 47 -7.33 -5.60 -7.25
N TRP A 48 -7.13 -5.11 -8.48
CA TRP A 48 -7.47 -3.72 -8.78
C TRP A 48 -8.97 -3.43 -8.66
N GLN A 49 -9.84 -4.42 -8.89
CA GLN A 49 -11.29 -4.27 -8.72
C GLN A 49 -11.69 -4.19 -7.24
N GLU A 50 -10.88 -4.76 -6.35
CA GLU A 50 -11.14 -4.80 -4.90
C GLU A 50 -10.56 -3.57 -4.20
N PHE A 51 -9.50 -2.97 -4.73
CA PHE A 51 -8.89 -1.76 -4.17
C PHE A 51 -9.88 -0.64 -3.81
N PRO A 52 -10.80 -0.20 -4.68
CA PRO A 52 -11.75 0.85 -4.33
C PRO A 52 -12.77 0.45 -3.25
N LYS A 53 -12.98 -0.85 -3.02
CA LYS A 53 -13.91 -1.32 -1.99
C LYS A 53 -13.40 -1.07 -0.57
N ILE A 54 -12.08 -0.94 -0.40
CA ILE A 54 -11.44 -0.56 0.87
C ILE A 54 -12.05 0.74 1.43
N LYS A 55 -12.48 1.67 0.56
CA LYS A 55 -13.15 2.91 0.98
C LYS A 55 -14.39 2.66 1.86
N ILE A 56 -15.13 1.60 1.59
CA ILE A 56 -16.37 1.23 2.29
C ILE A 56 -16.05 0.20 3.39
N GLU A 57 -15.24 -0.81 3.07
CA GLU A 57 -14.95 -1.93 3.97
C GLU A 57 -14.03 -1.55 5.13
N ASN A 58 -13.08 -0.64 4.89
CA ASN A 58 -12.16 -0.13 5.91
C ASN A 58 -11.83 1.36 5.66
N PRO A 59 -12.75 2.28 6.04
CA PRO A 59 -12.58 3.71 5.82
C PRO A 59 -11.34 4.30 6.50
N GLU A 60 -10.90 3.73 7.62
CA GLU A 60 -9.70 4.17 8.33
C GLU A 60 -8.43 3.87 7.54
N LEU A 61 -8.32 2.64 7.01
CA LEU A 61 -7.24 2.26 6.10
C LEU A 61 -7.29 3.13 4.85
N TRP A 62 -8.46 3.37 4.25
CA TRP A 62 -8.59 4.25 3.09
C TRP A 62 -8.07 5.66 3.35
N ARG A 63 -8.45 6.26 4.49
CA ARG A 63 -7.96 7.58 4.90
C ARG A 63 -6.45 7.57 5.13
N SER A 64 -5.92 6.52 5.75
CA SER A 64 -4.47 6.35 5.95
C SER A 64 -3.74 6.26 4.61
N LEU A 65 -4.28 5.48 3.67
CA LEU A 65 -3.74 5.34 2.32
C LEU A 65 -3.76 6.66 1.58
N LYS A 66 -4.85 7.44 1.65
CA LYS A 66 -4.94 8.74 0.98
C LYS A 66 -3.93 9.75 1.50
N ASN A 67 -3.77 9.82 2.82
CA ASN A 67 -3.02 10.91 3.45
C ASN A 67 -1.53 10.61 3.63
N PHE A 68 -1.16 9.33 3.73
CA PHE A 68 0.18 8.95 4.17
C PHE A 68 0.86 7.92 3.26
N SER A 69 0.27 7.51 2.13
CA SER A 69 0.96 6.59 1.22
C SER A 69 2.04 7.29 0.43
N ILE A 70 3.15 6.57 0.22
CA ILE A 70 4.10 6.88 -0.85
C ILE A 70 3.77 5.94 -2.02
N VAL A 71 3.51 6.50 -3.19
CA VAL A 71 3.16 5.73 -4.40
C VAL A 71 4.40 5.55 -5.26
N PHE A 72 4.85 4.31 -5.40
CA PHE A 72 6.02 3.98 -6.23
C PHE A 72 5.67 3.75 -7.71
N ARG A 73 4.45 3.25 -7.99
CA ARG A 73 3.98 2.93 -9.35
C ARG A 73 2.45 2.87 -9.39
N GLY A 74 1.86 3.30 -10.51
CA GLY A 74 0.41 3.29 -10.71
C GLY A 74 -0.27 4.49 -10.05
N ASP A 75 0.40 5.63 -10.08
CA ASP A 75 -0.06 6.92 -9.57
C ASP A 75 -1.37 7.36 -10.25
N ASP A 76 -1.49 7.14 -11.56
CA ASP A 76 -2.73 7.36 -12.32
C ASP A 76 -3.95 6.63 -11.71
N LEU A 77 -3.82 5.32 -11.47
CA LEU A 77 -4.89 4.50 -10.89
C LEU A 77 -5.15 4.88 -9.43
N TYR A 78 -4.09 5.15 -8.67
CA TYR A 78 -4.19 5.60 -7.28
C TYR A 78 -4.95 6.93 -7.16
N TYR A 79 -4.51 7.96 -7.88
CA TYR A 79 -5.11 9.29 -7.84
C TYR A 79 -6.53 9.29 -8.40
N TYR A 80 -6.79 8.51 -9.46
CA TYR A 80 -8.14 8.31 -9.95
C TYR A 80 -9.07 7.85 -8.82
N TRP A 81 -8.74 6.75 -8.13
CA TRP A 81 -9.62 6.21 -7.11
C TRP A 81 -9.71 7.07 -5.85
N MET A 82 -8.59 7.66 -5.40
CA MET A 82 -8.53 8.47 -4.19
C MET A 82 -9.38 9.74 -4.27
N TYR A 83 -9.47 10.33 -5.45
CA TYR A 83 -10.16 11.61 -5.67
C TYR A 83 -11.43 11.48 -6.52
N LYS A 84 -11.79 10.25 -6.93
CA LYS A 84 -13.04 9.98 -7.62
C LYS A 84 -14.22 10.45 -6.77
N ASN A 85 -15.03 11.33 -7.35
CA ASN A 85 -16.23 11.92 -6.75
C ASN A 85 -15.96 12.87 -5.57
N GLU A 86 -14.72 13.35 -5.39
CA GLU A 86 -14.50 14.53 -4.56
C GLU A 86 -14.96 15.75 -5.33
N LYS A 87 -15.89 16.51 -4.75
CA LYS A 87 -16.29 17.81 -5.31
C LYS A 87 -15.12 18.76 -5.08
N ASN A 88 -14.61 19.34 -6.17
CA ASN A 88 -13.69 20.48 -6.12
C ASN A 88 -14.32 21.64 -5.34
#